data_AF-A0A6L9QR69-F1
#
_entry.id   AF-A0A6L9QR69-F1
#
_cell.length_a   1.000
_cell.length_b   1.000
_cell.length_c   1.000
_cell.angle_alpha   90.00
_cell.angle_beta   90.00
_cell.angle_gamma   90.00
#
_symmetry.space_group_name_H-M   'P 1'
#
loop_
_entity.id
_entity.type
_entity.pdbx_description
1 polymer ?
#
loop_
_entity_poly.entity_id
_entity_poly.type
_entity_poly.pdbx_seq_one_letter_code
_entity_poly.pdbx_strand_id
1 'polypeptide(L)'
;MADGYDDRTDVLTASGWKPWPLVDGTESFATVDPSSGALRYQAATGIFHREFRGPMYRVRSEQVDLLVGVDHALWVQRVDTRAARRGEQPFALEAPDALLHKRVRYEKTARWHCGTDADVRIPSTIRAWIRPDNGAHCERTYAGVVFPARPFARFLGYFLSEGSINGHQIILAQNRGPVLAAMADVVRELGLPAYLPVSSHGCVRTRCVALRDFLAPLGRAVDKRLPEVAHGWTPEIIRVFIDAMVEGDGTTHPKNGHRVIYTASAELAGGLQVLAIKAGISANVRVDDRVGLVRVMPNGQSFRNLRPTYVVSLVATRNRPLVNHGRGQASRYWNEDGYNDGLQEYSGGVHSVAVPGGLLVVRRNGKAVISGAARIPSGRSIE
;
A
#
# COMPACT_ATOMS: atom_id res chain seq x y z
N MET A 1 -8.23 14.96 -28.18
CA MET A 1 -8.28 15.31 -26.74
C MET A 1 -7.47 14.27 -26.00
N ALA A 2 -6.46 14.70 -25.26
CA ALA A 2 -5.64 13.81 -24.44
C ALA A 2 -6.16 13.91 -23.00
N ASP A 3 -7.14 13.08 -22.67
CA ASP A 3 -7.67 12.89 -21.31
C ASP A 3 -7.41 11.45 -20.86
N GLY A 4 -6.70 11.27 -19.75
CA GLY A 4 -6.36 9.99 -19.13
C GLY A 4 -4.90 9.86 -18.68
N TYR A 5 -4.55 8.67 -18.20
CA TYR A 5 -3.26 8.25 -17.68
C TYR A 5 -2.51 7.36 -18.67
N ASP A 6 -1.19 7.31 -18.58
CA ASP A 6 -0.35 6.43 -19.40
C ASP A 6 -0.34 4.96 -18.93
N ASP A 7 0.21 4.08 -19.77
CA ASP A 7 0.28 2.62 -19.57
C ASP A 7 0.96 2.18 -18.27
N ARG A 8 1.90 2.98 -17.74
CA ARG A 8 2.66 2.59 -16.53
C ARG A 8 2.08 3.16 -15.23
N THR A 9 0.86 3.68 -15.29
CA THR A 9 0.13 4.12 -14.12
C THR A 9 -0.83 3.01 -13.68
N ASP A 10 -0.89 2.76 -12.38
CA ASP A 10 -1.85 1.86 -11.74
C ASP A 10 -3.01 2.69 -11.15
N VAL A 11 -4.18 2.07 -11.07
CA VAL A 11 -5.34 2.57 -10.33
C VAL A 11 -5.65 1.66 -9.16
N LEU A 12 -6.09 2.24 -8.05
CA LEU A 12 -6.48 1.46 -6.87
C LEU A 12 -7.92 0.95 -7.02
N THR A 13 -8.10 -0.36 -6.89
CA THR A 13 -9.39 -1.05 -6.85
C THR A 13 -9.58 -1.75 -5.51
N ALA A 14 -10.77 -2.32 -5.28
CA ALA A 14 -11.06 -3.11 -4.07
C ALA A 14 -10.14 -4.33 -3.92
N SER A 15 -9.62 -4.89 -5.02
CA SER A 15 -8.66 -5.99 -5.03
C SER A 15 -7.19 -5.55 -4.96
N GLY A 16 -6.92 -4.25 -4.88
CA GLY A 16 -5.58 -3.69 -4.78
C GLY A 16 -5.18 -2.84 -5.99
N TRP A 17 -3.87 -2.71 -6.24
CA TRP A 17 -3.38 -1.93 -7.36
C TRP A 17 -3.53 -2.71 -8.67
N LYS A 18 -4.23 -2.13 -9.64
CA LYS A 18 -4.40 -2.70 -10.97
C LYS A 18 -3.76 -1.80 -12.03
N PRO A 19 -2.87 -2.32 -12.89
CA PRO A 19 -2.34 -1.58 -14.03
C PRO A 19 -3.47 -1.13 -14.96
N TRP A 20 -3.41 0.11 -15.43
CA TRP A 20 -4.43 0.67 -16.33
C TRP A 20 -4.76 -0.18 -17.57
N PRO A 21 -3.78 -0.79 -18.27
CA PRO A 21 -4.06 -1.63 -19.43
C PRO A 21 -4.86 -2.90 -19.13
N LEU A 22 -4.93 -3.31 -17.86
CA LEU A 22 -5.67 -4.52 -17.44
C LEU A 22 -7.08 -4.20 -16.93
N VAL A 23 -7.44 -2.92 -16.80
CA VAL A 23 -8.76 -2.50 -16.32
C VAL A 23 -9.81 -2.84 -17.38
N ASP A 24 -10.90 -3.48 -16.97
CA ASP A 24 -11.99 -3.88 -17.87
C ASP A 24 -13.36 -3.28 -17.51
N GLY A 25 -13.46 -2.62 -16.35
CA GLY A 25 -14.69 -1.97 -15.90
C GLY A 25 -15.48 -2.72 -14.86
N THR A 26 -15.18 -3.99 -14.63
CA THR A 26 -15.86 -4.83 -13.64
C THR A 26 -15.41 -4.51 -12.21
N GLU A 27 -14.34 -3.72 -12.07
CA GLU A 27 -13.74 -3.40 -10.79
C GLU A 27 -14.54 -2.34 -10.02
N SER A 28 -14.36 -2.39 -8.71
CA SER A 28 -14.77 -1.31 -7.82
C SER A 28 -13.55 -0.44 -7.52
N PHE A 29 -13.55 0.81 -7.98
CA PHE A 29 -12.44 1.75 -7.92
C PHE A 29 -12.44 2.52 -6.61
N ALA A 30 -11.25 2.81 -6.07
CA ALA A 30 -11.10 3.69 -4.93
C ALA A 30 -11.37 5.14 -5.35
N THR A 31 -12.60 5.59 -5.10
CA THR A 31 -13.05 6.96 -5.31
C THR A 31 -12.85 7.79 -4.06
N VAL A 32 -12.64 9.09 -4.24
CA VAL A 32 -12.55 10.03 -3.11
C VAL A 32 -13.61 11.11 -3.28
N ASP A 33 -14.41 11.33 -2.24
CA ASP A 33 -15.36 12.42 -2.24
C ASP A 33 -14.63 13.78 -2.11
N PRO A 34 -14.76 14.72 -3.06
CA PRO A 34 -14.03 15.99 -3.05
C PRO A 34 -14.32 16.88 -1.83
N SER A 35 -15.50 16.75 -1.23
CA SER A 35 -15.97 17.61 -0.14
C SER A 35 -15.51 17.14 1.24
N SER A 36 -15.60 15.84 1.48
CA SER A 36 -15.32 15.20 2.76
C SER A 36 -13.93 14.55 2.81
N GLY A 37 -13.34 14.27 1.65
CA GLY A 37 -12.12 13.48 1.50
C GLY A 37 -12.32 11.99 1.77
N ALA A 38 -13.57 11.50 1.85
CA ALA A 38 -13.88 10.13 2.18
C ALA A 38 -13.55 9.17 1.02
N LEU A 39 -12.81 8.10 1.32
CA LEU A 39 -12.52 7.02 0.37
C LEU A 39 -13.65 6.00 0.36
N ARG A 40 -14.11 5.64 -0.84
CA ARG A 40 -15.11 4.59 -1.07
C ARG A 40 -14.68 3.72 -2.26
N TYR A 41 -15.23 2.52 -2.34
CA TYR A 41 -15.09 1.67 -3.52
C TYR A 41 -16.39 1.72 -4.32
N GLN A 42 -16.34 2.20 -5.56
CA GLN A 42 -17.51 2.38 -6.41
C GLN A 42 -17.22 1.89 -7.83
N ALA A 43 -18.25 1.38 -8.52
CA ALA A 43 -18.15 1.02 -9.93
C ALA A 43 -17.91 2.25 -10.82
N ALA A 44 -17.23 2.05 -11.94
CA ALA A 44 -17.09 3.08 -12.97
C ALA A 44 -18.43 3.34 -13.67
N THR A 45 -18.67 4.60 -14.05
CA THR A 45 -19.80 5.02 -14.89
C THR A 45 -19.44 5.09 -16.37
N GLY A 46 -18.15 5.01 -16.70
CA GLY A 46 -17.63 4.97 -18.05
C GLY A 46 -16.15 4.60 -18.05
N ILE A 47 -15.68 3.95 -19.11
CA ILE A 47 -14.30 3.47 -19.26
C ILE A 47 -13.79 3.94 -20.60
N PHE A 48 -12.54 4.38 -20.62
CA PHE A 48 -11.92 4.98 -21.80
C PHE A 48 -10.53 4.40 -21.98
N HIS A 49 -10.33 3.70 -23.10
CA HIS A 49 -9.04 3.20 -23.55
C HIS A 49 -8.85 3.63 -25.00
N ARG A 50 -7.71 4.26 -25.30
CA ARG A 50 -7.33 4.57 -26.68
C ARG A 50 -5.82 4.63 -26.83
N GLU A 51 -5.35 4.36 -28.03
CA GLU A 51 -4.00 4.70 -28.42
C GLU A 51 -3.85 6.20 -28.58
N PHE A 52 -2.71 6.73 -28.17
CA PHE A 52 -2.39 8.15 -28.28
C PHE A 52 -0.92 8.34 -28.63
N ARG A 53 -0.66 9.29 -29.52
CA ARG A 53 0.68 9.81 -29.79
C ARG A 53 0.63 11.33 -29.75
N GLY A 54 1.49 11.93 -28.94
CA GLY A 54 1.62 13.38 -28.80
C GLY A 54 2.02 13.78 -27.38
N PRO A 55 1.92 15.09 -27.07
CA PRO A 55 2.35 15.62 -25.79
C PRO A 55 1.39 15.22 -24.66
N MET A 56 1.97 14.85 -23.53
CA MET A 56 1.29 14.61 -22.25
C MET A 56 1.92 15.48 -21.17
N TYR A 57 1.13 15.88 -20.19
CA TYR A 57 1.61 16.59 -19.00
C TYR A 57 2.26 15.60 -18.02
N ARG A 58 3.53 15.85 -17.72
CA ARG A 58 4.28 15.11 -16.72
C ARG A 58 4.52 15.97 -15.50
N VAL A 59 4.31 15.40 -14.32
CA VAL A 59 4.80 15.96 -13.06
C VAL A 59 5.60 14.90 -12.30
N ARG A 60 6.82 15.25 -11.89
CA ARG A 60 7.75 14.36 -11.19
C ARG A 60 8.48 15.09 -10.08
N SER A 61 8.34 14.60 -8.86
CA SER A 61 9.08 15.04 -7.67
C SER A 61 9.51 13.84 -6.84
N GLU A 62 10.09 14.08 -5.65
CA GLU A 62 10.36 13.01 -4.69
C GLU A 62 9.07 12.27 -4.27
N GLN A 63 7.94 12.98 -4.20
CA GLN A 63 6.70 12.48 -3.59
C GLN A 63 5.56 12.22 -4.58
N VAL A 64 5.62 12.77 -5.79
CA VAL A 64 4.59 12.64 -6.84
C VAL A 64 5.25 12.22 -8.15
N ASP A 65 4.58 11.37 -8.93
CA ASP A 65 4.93 11.04 -10.32
C ASP A 65 3.60 10.79 -11.05
N LEU A 66 3.33 11.53 -12.10
CA LEU A 66 2.16 11.36 -12.97
C LEU A 66 2.55 11.69 -14.40
N LEU A 67 1.96 10.96 -15.35
CA LEU A 67 1.97 11.29 -16.77
C LEU A 67 0.53 11.17 -17.26
N VAL A 68 -0.07 12.32 -17.57
CA VAL A 68 -1.48 12.43 -17.92
C VAL A 68 -1.65 13.23 -19.20
N GLY A 69 -2.76 13.04 -19.90
CA GLY A 69 -3.05 13.85 -21.07
C GLY A 69 -3.26 15.33 -20.70
N VAL A 70 -3.03 16.24 -21.66
CA VAL A 70 -3.10 17.70 -21.44
C VAL A 70 -4.49 18.20 -21.03
N ASP A 71 -5.55 17.45 -21.36
CA ASP A 71 -6.93 17.77 -20.98
C ASP A 71 -7.35 17.11 -19.64
N HIS A 72 -6.47 16.30 -19.03
CA HIS A 72 -6.79 15.51 -17.85
C HIS A 72 -6.67 16.34 -16.57
N ALA A 73 -7.80 16.61 -15.91
CA ALA A 73 -7.81 17.45 -14.72
C ALA A 73 -7.12 16.78 -13.50
N LEU A 74 -6.31 17.55 -12.78
CA LEU A 74 -5.58 17.10 -11.59
C LEU A 74 -6.18 17.69 -10.32
N TRP A 75 -6.22 16.90 -9.25
CA TRP A 75 -6.69 17.34 -7.93
C TRP A 75 -5.55 18.02 -7.15
N VAL A 76 -5.60 19.34 -7.08
CA VAL A 76 -4.50 20.16 -6.55
C VAL A 76 -4.98 21.36 -5.74
N GLN A 77 -4.10 21.86 -4.87
CA GLN A 77 -4.29 23.12 -4.14
C GLN A 77 -3.19 24.10 -4.52
N ARG A 78 -3.56 25.25 -5.11
CA ARG A 78 -2.61 26.35 -5.38
C ARG A 78 -2.07 26.94 -4.08
N VAL A 79 -0.82 27.42 -4.08
CA VAL A 79 -0.24 28.07 -2.89
C VAL A 79 0.12 29.54 -3.07
N ASP A 80 0.19 30.03 -4.31
CA ASP A 80 0.57 31.42 -4.63
C ASP A 80 -0.67 32.28 -4.95
N THR A 81 -1.74 32.15 -4.14
CA THR A 81 -2.99 32.93 -4.29
C THR A 81 -3.27 33.77 -3.04
N ARG A 82 -4.11 34.82 -3.17
CA ARG A 82 -4.57 35.62 -2.00
C ARG A 82 -5.33 34.75 -1.00
N ALA A 83 -6.14 33.81 -1.47
CA ALA A 83 -6.86 32.86 -0.62
C ALA A 83 -5.91 31.90 0.11
N ALA A 84 -4.84 31.44 -0.53
CA ALA A 84 -3.85 30.59 0.11
C ALA A 84 -3.12 31.31 1.25
N ARG A 85 -2.84 32.61 1.10
CA ARG A 85 -2.25 33.44 2.18
C ARG A 85 -3.18 33.59 3.39
N ARG A 86 -4.49 33.47 3.20
CA ARG A 86 -5.49 33.46 4.29
C ARG A 86 -5.79 32.05 4.83
N GLY A 87 -5.19 31.01 4.24
CA GLY A 87 -5.46 29.62 4.63
C GLY A 87 -6.78 29.06 4.09
N GLU A 88 -7.43 29.75 3.16
CA GLU A 88 -8.78 29.44 2.67
C GLU A 88 -8.78 28.71 1.32
N GLN A 89 -7.64 28.57 0.65
CA GLN A 89 -7.59 27.97 -0.69
C GLN A 89 -8.01 26.50 -0.64
N PRO A 90 -9.11 26.08 -1.29
CA PRO A 90 -9.49 24.68 -1.35
C PRO A 90 -8.64 23.92 -2.37
N PHE A 91 -8.70 22.59 -2.31
CA PHE A 91 -8.33 21.74 -3.44
C PHE A 91 -9.39 21.85 -4.53
N ALA A 92 -8.98 21.74 -5.79
CA ALA A 92 -9.86 21.78 -6.95
C ALA A 92 -9.29 20.92 -8.09
N LEU A 93 -10.17 20.55 -9.03
CA LEU A 93 -9.77 19.95 -10.29
C LEU A 93 -9.32 21.04 -11.27
N GLU A 94 -8.05 21.02 -11.64
CA GLU A 94 -7.45 22.00 -12.54
C GLU A 94 -6.81 21.33 -13.76
N ALA A 95 -6.92 21.97 -14.92
CA ALA A 95 -6.30 21.49 -16.15
C ALA A 95 -4.78 21.70 -16.12
N PRO A 96 -3.98 20.78 -16.68
CA PRO A 96 -2.53 20.87 -16.78
C PRO A 96 -1.97 22.22 -17.23
N ASP A 97 -2.55 22.83 -18.26
CA ASP A 97 -2.12 24.13 -18.80
C ASP A 97 -2.16 25.25 -17.76
N ALA A 98 -3.12 25.20 -16.85
CA ALA A 98 -3.25 26.18 -15.76
C ALA A 98 -2.23 25.96 -14.63
N LEU A 99 -1.64 24.76 -14.57
CA LEU A 99 -0.73 24.30 -13.53
C LEU A 99 0.73 24.38 -13.93
N LEU A 100 1.03 24.44 -15.24
CA LEU A 100 2.38 24.42 -15.78
C LEU A 100 3.30 25.41 -15.05
N HIS A 101 4.37 24.88 -14.45
CA HIS A 101 5.41 25.61 -13.71
C HIS A 101 4.93 26.34 -12.45
N LYS A 102 3.67 26.12 -12.03
CA LYS A 102 3.09 26.69 -10.81
C LYS A 102 3.42 25.83 -9.60
N ARG A 103 3.43 26.47 -8.42
CA ARG A 103 3.55 25.77 -7.14
C ARG A 103 2.19 25.31 -6.69
N VAL A 104 2.03 23.99 -6.57
CA VAL A 104 0.77 23.36 -6.16
C VAL A 104 1.04 22.19 -5.21
N ARG A 105 0.09 21.95 -4.31
CA ARG A 105 0.07 20.79 -3.45
C ARG A 105 -0.81 19.71 -4.04
N TYR A 106 -0.33 18.48 -3.96
CA TYR A 106 -1.11 17.27 -4.27
C TYR A 106 -1.62 16.64 -2.97
N GLU A 107 -2.62 15.78 -3.04
CA GLU A 107 -3.13 15.01 -1.90
C GLU A 107 -2.83 13.53 -2.05
N LYS A 108 -2.28 12.89 -1.02
CA LYS A 108 -1.82 11.49 -1.07
C LYS A 108 -2.54 10.54 -0.12
N THR A 109 -3.48 11.05 0.65
CA THR A 109 -4.21 10.31 1.68
C THR A 109 -5.68 10.63 1.59
N ALA A 110 -6.53 9.66 1.92
CA ALA A 110 -7.96 9.83 1.97
C ALA A 110 -8.50 9.38 3.33
N ARG A 111 -9.71 9.77 3.68
CA ARG A 111 -10.36 9.41 4.94
C ARG A 111 -11.11 8.08 4.77
N TRP A 112 -10.66 7.05 5.47
CA TRP A 112 -11.32 5.75 5.47
C TRP A 112 -12.29 5.64 6.64
N HIS A 113 -13.60 5.69 6.34
CA HIS A 113 -14.67 5.65 7.35
C HIS A 113 -15.44 4.32 7.41
N CYS A 114 -15.26 3.45 6.41
CA CYS A 114 -15.98 2.18 6.30
C CYS A 114 -15.24 0.99 6.94
N GLY A 115 -14.29 1.27 7.85
CA GLY A 115 -13.51 0.24 8.51
C GLY A 115 -14.26 -0.42 9.67
N THR A 116 -13.80 -1.60 10.08
CA THR A 116 -14.29 -2.31 11.27
C THR A 116 -13.16 -2.55 12.27
N ASP A 117 -13.50 -2.48 13.55
CA ASP A 117 -12.67 -2.87 14.69
C ASP A 117 -13.19 -4.15 15.36
N ALA A 118 -14.15 -4.84 14.71
CA ALA A 118 -14.72 -6.08 15.19
C ALA A 118 -13.67 -7.20 15.29
N ASP A 119 -13.89 -8.09 16.25
CA ASP A 119 -13.03 -9.25 16.47
C ASP A 119 -12.88 -10.12 15.22
N VAL A 120 -11.67 -10.63 15.04
CA VAL A 120 -11.28 -11.43 13.88
C VAL A 120 -11.72 -12.86 14.10
N ARG A 121 -12.64 -13.33 13.26
CA ARG A 121 -13.12 -14.71 13.25
C ARG A 121 -12.25 -15.56 12.33
N ILE A 122 -11.58 -16.55 12.91
CA ILE A 122 -10.84 -17.59 12.20
C ILE A 122 -11.76 -18.82 12.05
N PRO A 123 -12.03 -19.29 10.82
CA PRO A 123 -12.95 -20.40 10.60
C PRO A 123 -12.39 -21.71 11.18
N SER A 124 -13.29 -22.68 11.41
CA SER A 124 -12.87 -24.05 11.69
C SER A 124 -12.12 -24.64 10.51
N THR A 125 -11.30 -25.66 10.78
CA THR A 125 -10.55 -26.37 9.73
C THR A 125 -10.60 -27.87 9.95
N ILE A 126 -10.55 -28.62 8.86
CA ILE A 126 -10.55 -30.08 8.87
C ILE A 126 -9.21 -30.54 8.30
N ARG A 127 -8.57 -31.50 8.99
CA ARG A 127 -7.38 -32.17 8.49
C ARG A 127 -7.67 -33.65 8.29
N ALA A 128 -7.43 -34.12 7.07
CA ALA A 128 -7.48 -35.53 6.71
C ALA A 128 -6.06 -36.11 6.65
N TRP A 129 -5.89 -37.35 7.09
CA TRP A 129 -4.66 -38.13 6.90
C TRP A 129 -4.98 -39.62 6.79
N ILE A 130 -4.07 -40.37 6.18
CA ILE A 130 -4.14 -41.83 6.10
C ILE A 130 -3.26 -42.39 7.21
N ARG A 131 -3.78 -43.32 8.03
CA ARG A 131 -2.97 -43.92 9.08
C ARG A 131 -1.91 -44.86 8.47
N PRO A 132 -0.65 -44.80 8.94
CA PRO A 132 0.42 -45.65 8.42
C PRO A 132 0.24 -47.15 8.72
N ASP A 133 -0.52 -47.49 9.76
CA ASP A 133 -0.66 -48.86 10.27
C ASP A 133 -1.68 -49.70 9.48
N ASN A 134 -2.78 -49.10 9.05
CA ASN A 134 -3.89 -49.82 8.41
C ASN A 134 -4.48 -49.14 7.17
N GLY A 135 -3.91 -48.01 6.73
CA GLY A 135 -4.42 -47.27 5.58
C GLY A 135 -5.78 -46.59 5.79
N ALA A 136 -6.29 -46.54 7.03
CA ALA A 136 -7.59 -45.93 7.29
C ALA A 136 -7.53 -44.42 7.10
N HIS A 137 -8.53 -43.89 6.39
CA HIS A 137 -8.76 -42.46 6.28
C HIS A 137 -9.26 -41.91 7.62
N CYS A 138 -8.55 -40.93 8.16
CA CYS A 138 -8.90 -40.24 9.39
C CYS A 138 -9.07 -38.76 9.11
N GLU A 139 -10.10 -38.18 9.70
CA GLU A 139 -10.31 -36.74 9.69
C GLU A 139 -10.42 -36.21 11.11
N ARG A 140 -9.90 -35.01 11.32
CA ARG A 140 -10.05 -34.27 12.57
C ARG A 140 -10.45 -32.84 12.29
N THR A 141 -11.56 -32.45 12.88
CA THR A 141 -12.05 -31.08 12.88
C THR A 141 -11.44 -30.30 14.05
N TYR A 142 -10.99 -29.10 13.76
CA TYR A 142 -10.50 -28.13 14.72
C TYR A 142 -11.45 -26.94 14.73
N ALA A 143 -11.96 -26.59 15.91
CA ALA A 143 -12.89 -25.47 16.07
C ALA A 143 -12.24 -24.15 15.63
N GLY A 144 -13.07 -23.25 15.10
CA GLY A 144 -12.67 -21.87 14.83
C GLY A 144 -12.37 -21.12 16.12
N VAL A 145 -11.73 -19.96 15.98
CA VAL A 145 -11.33 -19.10 17.11
C VAL A 145 -11.59 -17.64 16.77
N VAL A 146 -11.92 -16.85 17.78
CA VAL A 146 -12.16 -15.41 17.65
C VAL A 146 -11.09 -14.67 18.42
N PHE A 147 -10.48 -13.67 17.79
CA PHE A 147 -9.41 -12.88 18.39
C PHE A 147 -9.78 -11.39 18.43
N PRO A 148 -9.46 -10.67 19.52
CA PRO A 148 -9.61 -9.22 19.56
C PRO A 148 -8.83 -8.53 18.44
N ALA A 149 -9.46 -7.58 17.74
CA ALA A 149 -8.90 -7.00 16.51
C ALA A 149 -7.52 -6.35 16.70
N ARG A 150 -7.31 -5.63 17.80
CA ARG A 150 -6.04 -4.93 18.10
C ARG A 150 -4.88 -5.89 18.34
N PRO A 151 -4.95 -6.84 19.30
CA PRO A 151 -3.95 -7.90 19.44
C PRO A 151 -3.71 -8.68 18.15
N PHE A 152 -4.78 -9.01 17.41
CA PHE A 152 -4.64 -9.76 16.16
C PHE A 152 -3.89 -8.97 15.09
N ALA A 153 -4.19 -7.68 14.93
CA ALA A 153 -3.48 -6.79 14.00
C ALA A 153 -2.00 -6.68 14.36
N ARG A 154 -1.66 -6.53 15.65
CA ARG A 154 -0.27 -6.52 16.10
C ARG A 154 0.43 -7.86 15.83
N PHE A 155 -0.22 -8.98 16.17
CA PHE A 155 0.29 -10.32 15.88
C PHE A 155 0.51 -10.55 14.37
N LEU A 156 -0.45 -10.15 13.52
CA LEU A 156 -0.34 -10.30 12.07
C LEU A 156 0.84 -9.49 11.51
N GLY A 157 1.09 -8.29 12.06
CA GLY A 157 2.25 -7.49 11.69
C GLY A 157 3.57 -8.21 11.99
N TYR A 158 3.70 -8.77 13.21
CA TYR A 158 4.86 -9.61 13.54
C TYR A 158 4.93 -10.90 12.73
N PHE A 159 3.80 -11.53 12.41
CA PHE A 159 3.80 -12.75 11.62
C PHE A 159 4.22 -12.49 10.16
N LEU A 160 3.73 -11.42 9.54
CA LEU A 160 4.10 -11.09 8.17
C LEU A 160 5.53 -10.55 8.05
N SER A 161 6.13 -10.01 9.11
CA SER A 161 7.55 -9.64 9.14
C SER A 161 8.42 -10.86 9.49
N GLU A 162 8.23 -11.42 10.67
CA GLU A 162 9.13 -12.36 11.36
C GLU A 162 8.56 -13.79 11.53
N GLY A 163 7.35 -14.01 11.04
CA GLY A 163 6.62 -15.25 11.23
C GLY A 163 6.98 -16.36 10.25
N SER A 164 6.89 -17.59 10.74
CA SER A 164 6.95 -18.79 9.92
C SER A 164 6.06 -19.90 10.48
N ILE A 165 5.73 -20.87 9.62
CA ILE A 165 4.98 -22.07 9.99
C ILE A 165 5.90 -23.28 9.83
N ASN A 166 6.05 -24.04 10.91
CA ASN A 166 6.76 -25.32 10.91
C ASN A 166 5.84 -26.42 11.45
N GLY A 167 5.34 -27.28 10.57
CA GLY A 167 4.32 -28.28 10.90
C GLY A 167 3.06 -27.63 11.49
N HIS A 168 2.80 -27.92 12.77
CA HIS A 168 1.68 -27.37 13.55
C HIS A 168 2.05 -26.12 14.37
N GLN A 169 3.30 -25.67 14.32
CA GLN A 169 3.78 -24.52 15.08
C GLN A 169 3.74 -23.26 14.25
N ILE A 170 3.28 -22.19 14.90
CA ILE A 170 3.45 -20.81 14.47
C ILE A 170 4.66 -20.29 15.25
N ILE A 171 5.63 -19.72 14.55
CA ILE A 171 6.89 -19.25 15.12
C ILE A 171 7.07 -17.79 14.74
N LEU A 172 7.35 -16.93 15.72
CA LEU A 172 7.82 -15.56 15.52
C LEU A 172 9.29 -15.52 15.95
N ALA A 173 10.22 -15.19 15.04
CA ALA A 173 11.65 -15.20 15.32
C ALA A 173 12.20 -13.77 15.42
N GLN A 174 12.91 -13.44 16.50
CA GLN A 174 13.54 -12.13 16.64
C GLN A 174 14.70 -12.22 17.63
N ASN A 175 15.68 -11.34 17.48
CA ASN A 175 16.74 -11.16 18.46
C ASN A 175 16.13 -10.94 19.86
N ARG A 176 16.79 -11.49 20.89
CA ARG A 176 16.35 -11.32 22.28
C ARG A 176 16.34 -9.84 22.63
N GLY A 177 15.21 -9.36 23.13
CA GLY A 177 15.02 -7.96 23.46
C GLY A 177 13.54 -7.59 23.53
N PRO A 178 13.23 -6.28 23.57
CA PRO A 178 11.87 -5.77 23.74
C PRO A 178 10.88 -6.25 22.68
N VAL A 179 11.29 -6.35 21.41
CA VAL A 179 10.41 -6.80 20.33
C VAL A 179 10.02 -8.26 20.50
N LEU A 180 10.95 -9.14 20.89
CA LEU A 180 10.64 -10.55 21.18
C LEU A 180 9.71 -10.69 22.40
N ALA A 181 9.87 -9.83 23.41
CA ALA A 181 8.96 -9.79 24.55
C ALA A 181 7.55 -9.36 24.12
N ALA A 182 7.43 -8.30 23.30
CA ALA A 182 6.17 -7.85 22.74
C ALA A 182 5.47 -8.91 21.87
N MET A 183 6.25 -9.70 21.10
CA MET A 183 5.75 -10.87 20.37
C MET A 183 5.20 -11.94 21.31
N ALA A 184 5.82 -12.18 22.46
CA ALA A 184 5.33 -13.13 23.45
C ALA A 184 4.04 -12.62 24.11
N ASP A 185 3.99 -11.34 24.45
CA ASP A 185 2.85 -10.70 25.09
C ASP A 185 1.63 -10.70 24.17
N VAL A 186 1.79 -10.34 22.88
CA VAL A 186 0.66 -10.38 21.94
C VAL A 186 0.12 -11.80 21.75
N VAL A 187 0.97 -12.83 21.76
CA VAL A 187 0.51 -14.23 21.70
C VAL A 187 -0.33 -14.58 22.94
N ARG A 188 0.04 -14.08 24.13
CA ARG A 188 -0.75 -14.25 25.36
C ARG A 188 -2.05 -13.43 25.34
N GLU A 189 -2.02 -12.21 24.81
CA GLU A 189 -3.22 -11.37 24.62
C GLU A 189 -4.25 -12.04 23.69
N LEU A 190 -3.80 -12.84 22.73
CA LEU A 190 -4.66 -13.69 21.90
C LEU A 190 -5.23 -14.91 22.65
N GLY A 191 -4.88 -15.12 23.93
CA GLY A 191 -5.27 -16.30 24.69
C GLY A 191 -4.52 -17.57 24.30
N LEU A 192 -3.37 -17.45 23.61
CA LEU A 192 -2.57 -18.57 23.15
C LEU A 192 -1.34 -18.80 24.04
N PRO A 193 -0.87 -20.06 24.18
CA PRO A 193 0.36 -20.34 24.91
C PRO A 193 1.58 -19.82 24.13
N ALA A 194 2.40 -19.00 24.79
CA ALA A 194 3.66 -18.47 24.26
C ALA A 194 4.86 -19.23 24.85
N TYR A 195 5.43 -20.14 24.08
CA TYR A 195 6.64 -20.88 24.47
C TYR A 195 7.90 -20.20 23.94
N LEU A 196 8.85 -19.87 24.81
CA LEU A 196 10.14 -19.29 24.46
C LEU A 196 11.25 -20.33 24.69
N PRO A 197 11.78 -20.97 23.64
CA PRO A 197 12.88 -21.91 23.80
C PRO A 197 14.13 -21.25 24.39
N VAL A 198 14.88 -22.03 25.18
CA VAL A 198 16.23 -21.65 25.63
C VAL A 198 17.21 -21.97 24.50
N SER A 199 17.14 -21.18 23.43
CA SER A 199 18.09 -21.23 22.30
C SER A 199 18.88 -19.93 22.17
N SER A 200 20.03 -20.01 21.50
CA SER A 200 20.86 -18.85 21.14
C SER A 200 20.10 -17.83 20.29
N HIS A 201 19.23 -18.31 19.40
CA HIS A 201 18.33 -17.47 18.61
C HIS A 201 16.99 -17.29 19.35
N GLY A 202 16.48 -16.07 19.41
CA GLY A 202 15.20 -15.76 20.06
C GLY A 202 14.01 -16.13 19.17
N CYS A 203 13.03 -16.83 19.74
CA CYS A 203 11.76 -17.05 19.08
C CYS A 203 10.63 -17.29 20.09
N VAL A 204 9.40 -16.96 19.68
CA VAL A 204 8.16 -17.32 20.36
C VAL A 204 7.47 -18.38 19.52
N ARG A 205 7.06 -19.48 20.14
CA ARG A 205 6.34 -20.58 19.49
C ARG A 205 4.95 -20.70 20.10
N THR A 206 3.94 -20.83 19.25
CA THR A 206 2.57 -21.14 19.67
C THR A 206 1.94 -22.19 18.75
N ARG A 207 0.79 -22.72 19.17
CA ARG A 207 0.03 -23.74 18.44
C ARG A 207 -1.46 -23.41 18.49
N CYS A 208 -2.03 -23.15 17.33
CA CYS A 208 -3.46 -23.08 17.10
C CYS A 208 -3.69 -23.54 15.66
N VAL A 209 -4.36 -24.68 15.47
CA VAL A 209 -4.44 -25.33 14.15
C VAL A 209 -5.27 -24.49 13.17
N ALA A 210 -6.42 -23.98 13.61
CA ALA A 210 -7.26 -23.07 12.82
C ALA A 210 -6.50 -21.80 12.40
N LEU A 211 -5.82 -21.13 13.35
CA LEU A 211 -5.00 -19.95 13.04
C LEU A 211 -3.84 -20.29 12.11
N ARG A 212 -3.13 -21.41 12.33
CA ARG A 212 -2.06 -21.85 11.43
C ARG A 212 -2.59 -22.01 10.02
N ASP A 213 -3.73 -22.69 9.84
CA ASP A 213 -4.32 -22.96 8.53
C ASP A 213 -4.88 -21.71 7.87
N PHE A 214 -5.30 -20.72 8.64
CA PHE A 214 -5.59 -19.37 8.15
C PHE A 214 -4.34 -18.61 7.68
N LEU A 215 -3.22 -18.75 8.39
CA LEU A 215 -1.97 -18.06 8.08
C LEU A 215 -1.18 -18.70 6.94
N ALA A 216 -1.30 -20.02 6.74
CA ALA A 216 -0.51 -20.77 5.76
C ALA A 216 -0.70 -20.29 4.30
N PRO A 217 -1.92 -19.94 3.85
CA PRO A 217 -2.13 -19.37 2.54
C PRO A 217 -1.41 -18.05 2.35
N LEU A 218 -1.17 -17.24 3.40
CA LEU A 218 -0.58 -15.89 3.29
C LEU A 218 0.84 -15.85 2.72
N GLY A 219 1.43 -17.00 2.41
CA GLY A 219 2.65 -17.12 1.64
C GLY A 219 3.91 -17.02 2.48
N ARG A 220 5.06 -17.04 1.80
CA ARG A 220 6.40 -16.96 2.41
C ARG A 220 7.27 -16.05 1.60
N ALA A 221 8.13 -15.28 2.27
CA ALA A 221 9.07 -14.35 1.65
C ALA A 221 8.46 -13.51 0.50
N VAL A 222 8.62 -13.95 -0.75
CA VAL A 222 8.18 -13.28 -1.97
C VAL A 222 6.68 -13.38 -2.27
N ASP A 223 6.01 -14.41 -1.76
CA ASP A 223 4.58 -14.65 -2.00
C ASP A 223 3.72 -14.17 -0.83
N LYS A 224 4.32 -13.43 0.11
CA LYS A 224 3.62 -12.88 1.27
C LYS A 224 2.48 -11.97 0.81
N ARG A 225 1.29 -12.10 1.41
CA ARG A 225 0.15 -11.23 1.14
C ARG A 225 -0.67 -10.94 2.38
N LEU A 226 -1.47 -9.87 2.31
CA LEU A 226 -2.40 -9.51 3.38
C LEU A 226 -3.63 -10.42 3.32
N PRO A 227 -4.19 -10.83 4.47
CA PRO A 227 -5.51 -11.45 4.51
C PRO A 227 -6.61 -10.41 4.27
N GLU A 228 -7.74 -10.84 3.73
CA GLU A 228 -8.90 -9.97 3.44
C GLU A 228 -9.34 -9.12 4.65
N VAL A 229 -9.32 -9.72 5.85
CA VAL A 229 -9.69 -9.02 7.09
C VAL A 229 -8.88 -7.74 7.32
N ALA A 230 -7.61 -7.70 6.89
CA ALA A 230 -6.76 -6.53 7.06
C ALA A 230 -7.20 -5.34 6.21
N HIS A 231 -7.79 -5.60 5.03
CA HIS A 231 -8.28 -4.56 4.13
C HIS A 231 -9.51 -3.83 4.68
N GLY A 232 -10.28 -4.50 5.55
CA GLY A 232 -11.51 -3.97 6.15
C GLY A 232 -11.31 -3.18 7.45
N TRP A 233 -10.10 -3.08 7.99
CA TRP A 233 -9.88 -2.47 9.30
C TRP A 233 -10.08 -0.95 9.36
N THR A 234 -10.40 -0.44 10.55
CA THR A 234 -10.37 1.01 10.82
C THR A 234 -8.94 1.56 10.75
N PRO A 235 -8.77 2.88 10.50
CA PRO A 235 -7.45 3.52 10.50
C PRO A 235 -6.63 3.21 11.75
N GLU A 236 -7.26 3.10 12.92
CA GLU A 236 -6.62 2.83 14.21
C GLU A 236 -6.03 1.42 14.28
N ILE A 237 -6.78 0.40 13.84
CA ILE A 237 -6.30 -0.98 13.80
C ILE A 237 -5.20 -1.14 12.75
N ILE A 238 -5.34 -0.46 11.61
CA ILE A 238 -4.29 -0.47 10.57
C ILE A 238 -2.99 0.13 11.11
N ARG A 239 -3.03 1.21 11.89
CA ARG A 239 -1.83 1.78 12.52
C ARG A 239 -1.14 0.79 13.45
N VAL A 240 -1.91 0.05 14.27
CA VAL A 240 -1.37 -1.01 15.14
C VAL A 240 -0.65 -2.09 14.31
N PHE A 241 -1.24 -2.51 13.20
CA PHE A 241 -0.62 -3.45 12.27
C PHE A 241 0.67 -2.90 11.63
N ILE A 242 0.63 -1.66 11.13
CA ILE A 242 1.79 -1.00 10.52
C ILE A 242 2.93 -0.82 11.52
N ASP A 243 2.64 -0.44 12.76
CA ASP A 243 3.65 -0.28 13.81
C ASP A 243 4.35 -1.61 14.10
N ALA A 244 3.60 -2.72 14.21
CA ALA A 244 4.17 -4.06 14.37
C ALA A 244 5.01 -4.51 13.16
N MET A 245 4.60 -4.15 11.93
CA MET A 245 5.41 -4.40 10.73
C MET A 245 6.74 -3.63 10.76
N VAL A 246 6.73 -2.39 11.24
CA VAL A 246 7.95 -1.56 11.37
C VAL A 246 8.88 -2.12 12.46
N GLU A 247 8.32 -2.59 13.58
CA GLU A 247 9.09 -3.18 14.68
C GLU A 247 9.73 -4.53 14.32
N GLY A 248 9.08 -5.32 13.45
CA GLY A 248 9.61 -6.59 12.97
C GLY A 248 10.74 -6.40 11.95
N ASP A 249 10.37 -6.04 10.71
CA ASP A 249 11.27 -6.02 9.55
C ASP A 249 11.44 -4.59 8.96
N GLY A 250 11.24 -3.58 9.79
CA GLY A 250 11.35 -2.18 9.41
C GLY A 250 12.53 -1.45 10.04
N THR A 251 12.61 -0.15 9.79
CA THR A 251 13.54 0.75 10.47
C THR A 251 12.91 2.10 10.71
N THR A 252 13.25 2.69 11.86
CA THR A 252 12.92 4.07 12.18
C THR A 252 14.20 4.88 12.25
N HIS A 253 14.31 5.91 11.42
CA HIS A 253 15.48 6.77 11.41
C HIS A 253 15.51 7.64 12.68
N PRO A 254 16.61 7.62 13.46
CA PRO A 254 16.62 8.14 14.83
C PRO A 254 16.43 9.65 14.93
N LYS A 255 16.85 10.43 13.90
CA LYS A 255 16.79 11.90 13.97
C LYS A 255 15.48 12.51 13.51
N ASN A 256 14.81 11.88 12.54
CA ASN A 256 13.63 12.47 11.86
C ASN A 256 12.39 11.58 11.94
N GLY A 257 12.48 10.43 12.61
CA GLY A 257 11.38 9.48 12.79
C GLY A 257 10.86 8.88 11.49
N HIS A 258 11.62 8.95 10.38
CA HIS A 258 11.21 8.36 9.11
C HIS A 258 11.18 6.84 9.22
N ARG A 259 10.05 6.24 8.85
CA ARG A 259 9.80 4.81 8.99
C ARG A 259 9.77 4.12 7.63
N VAL A 260 10.43 2.99 7.53
CA VAL A 260 10.45 2.14 6.33
C VAL A 260 10.14 0.69 6.70
N ILE A 261 9.42 0.01 5.81
CA ILE A 261 9.20 -1.44 5.89
C ILE A 261 9.85 -2.07 4.67
N TYR A 262 10.57 -3.18 4.87
CA TYR A 262 11.14 -3.99 3.80
C TYR A 262 10.27 -5.22 3.52
N THR A 263 10.20 -5.62 2.26
CA THR A 263 9.58 -6.90 1.89
C THR A 263 10.08 -7.36 0.52
N ALA A 264 10.15 -8.66 0.29
CA ALA A 264 10.43 -9.22 -1.03
C ALA A 264 9.15 -9.44 -1.87
N SER A 265 7.97 -9.26 -1.28
CA SER A 265 6.68 -9.42 -1.96
C SER A 265 6.17 -8.09 -2.51
N ALA A 266 5.98 -8.03 -3.83
CA ALA A 266 5.37 -6.91 -4.52
C ALA A 266 3.91 -6.69 -4.07
N GLU A 267 3.17 -7.79 -3.87
CA GLU A 267 1.77 -7.78 -3.44
C GLU A 267 1.64 -7.21 -2.02
N LEU A 268 2.46 -7.67 -1.09
CA LEU A 268 2.48 -7.12 0.28
C LEU A 268 2.90 -5.64 0.27
N ALA A 269 3.90 -5.25 -0.53
CA ALA A 269 4.31 -3.85 -0.62
C ALA A 269 3.16 -2.95 -1.13
N GLY A 270 2.42 -3.41 -2.14
CA GLY A 270 1.23 -2.74 -2.64
C GLY A 270 0.13 -2.65 -1.58
N GLY A 271 -0.16 -3.77 -0.90
CA GLY A 271 -1.13 -3.83 0.18
C GLY A 271 -0.80 -2.91 1.35
N LEU A 272 0.46 -2.87 1.79
CA LEU A 272 0.95 -1.96 2.83
C LEU A 272 0.74 -0.49 2.43
N GLN A 273 0.95 -0.14 1.16
CA GLN A 273 0.68 1.20 0.66
C GLN A 273 -0.82 1.54 0.72
N VAL A 274 -1.70 0.60 0.37
CA VAL A 274 -3.17 0.80 0.48
C VAL A 274 -3.58 1.00 1.94
N LEU A 275 -3.08 0.14 2.84
CA LEU A 275 -3.34 0.27 4.27
C LEU A 275 -2.83 1.60 4.83
N ALA A 276 -1.64 2.05 4.44
CA ALA A 276 -1.12 3.36 4.85
C ALA A 276 -2.06 4.49 4.41
N ILE A 277 -2.54 4.49 3.16
CA ILE A 277 -3.49 5.49 2.64
C ILE A 277 -4.76 5.50 3.49
N LYS A 278 -5.34 4.32 3.77
CA LYS A 278 -6.53 4.18 4.64
C LYS A 278 -6.26 4.66 6.07
N ALA A 279 -5.05 4.50 6.58
CA ALA A 279 -4.62 4.98 7.89
C ALA A 279 -4.31 6.50 7.93
N GLY A 280 -4.45 7.22 6.81
CA GLY A 280 -4.10 8.64 6.71
C GLY A 280 -2.59 8.90 6.69
N ILE A 281 -1.80 7.92 6.24
CA ILE A 281 -0.33 8.00 6.13
C ILE A 281 0.03 7.84 4.65
N SER A 282 0.78 8.78 4.09
CA SER A 282 1.31 8.59 2.73
C SER A 282 2.34 7.49 2.71
N ALA A 283 2.37 6.69 1.64
CA ALA A 283 3.41 5.70 1.45
C ALA A 283 3.93 5.71 0.01
N ASN A 284 5.26 5.64 -0.13
CA ASN A 284 5.91 5.41 -1.43
C ASN A 284 6.55 4.03 -1.43
N VAL A 285 6.39 3.29 -2.51
CA VAL A 285 7.07 2.01 -2.74
C VAL A 285 8.21 2.24 -3.71
N ARG A 286 9.42 1.84 -3.36
CA ARG A 286 10.56 1.79 -4.30
C ARG A 286 11.10 0.38 -4.38
N VAL A 287 11.63 0.03 -5.54
CA VAL A 287 12.41 -1.20 -5.72
C VAL A 287 13.87 -0.87 -5.37
N ASP A 288 14.44 -1.64 -4.44
CA ASP A 288 15.87 -1.68 -4.11
C ASP A 288 16.44 -2.95 -4.75
N ASP A 289 16.91 -2.82 -5.99
CA ASP A 289 17.52 -3.92 -6.69
C ASP A 289 19.00 -4.02 -6.33
N ARG A 290 19.29 -4.98 -5.44
CA ARG A 290 20.65 -5.34 -5.04
C ARG A 290 20.92 -6.80 -5.39
N VAL A 291 20.24 -7.35 -6.41
CA VAL A 291 20.43 -8.74 -6.83
C VAL A 291 21.90 -8.97 -7.17
N GLY A 292 22.45 -10.09 -6.71
CA GLY A 292 23.86 -10.45 -6.88
C GLY A 292 24.79 -9.89 -5.80
N LEU A 293 24.38 -8.90 -5.02
CA LEU A 293 25.19 -8.38 -3.91
C LEU A 293 25.43 -9.49 -2.88
N VAL A 294 26.70 -9.70 -2.53
CA VAL A 294 27.10 -10.62 -1.46
C VAL A 294 27.25 -9.82 -0.17
N ARG A 295 26.58 -10.28 0.89
CA ARG A 295 26.75 -9.77 2.26
C ARG A 295 27.47 -10.82 3.08
N VAL A 296 28.46 -10.37 3.85
CA VAL A 296 29.17 -11.19 4.83
C VAL A 296 28.77 -10.72 6.22
N MET A 297 28.22 -11.63 7.01
CA MET A 297 27.84 -11.38 8.40
C MET A 297 29.07 -11.39 9.31
N PRO A 298 29.00 -10.78 10.50
CA PRO A 298 30.11 -10.81 11.47
C PRO A 298 30.58 -12.21 11.87
N ASN A 299 29.71 -13.22 11.77
CA ASN A 299 30.03 -14.63 12.03
C ASN A 299 30.68 -15.36 10.84
N GLY A 300 31.03 -14.65 9.76
CA GLY A 300 31.63 -15.21 8.54
C GLY A 300 30.63 -15.80 7.55
N GLN A 301 29.34 -15.91 7.90
CA GLN A 301 28.32 -16.40 6.98
C GLN A 301 28.09 -15.40 5.85
N SER A 302 28.22 -15.86 4.60
CA SER A 302 27.91 -15.05 3.42
C SER A 302 26.57 -15.45 2.81
N PHE A 303 25.79 -14.47 2.37
CA PHE A 303 24.59 -14.71 1.56
C PHE A 303 24.55 -13.75 0.39
N ARG A 304 23.94 -14.22 -0.71
CA ARG A 304 23.74 -13.44 -1.93
C ARG A 304 22.29 -13.01 -2.00
N ASN A 305 22.05 -11.76 -2.34
CA ASN A 305 20.72 -11.26 -2.64
C ASN A 305 20.23 -11.92 -3.94
N LEU A 306 19.22 -12.77 -3.84
CA LEU A 306 18.67 -13.49 -4.98
C LEU A 306 17.57 -12.70 -5.71
N ARG A 307 16.99 -11.70 -5.04
CA ARG A 307 15.77 -11.02 -5.51
C ARG A 307 15.78 -9.54 -5.11
N PRO A 308 15.07 -8.68 -5.87
CA PRO A 308 14.89 -7.29 -5.48
C PRO A 308 14.07 -7.19 -4.19
N THR A 309 14.27 -6.10 -3.45
CA THR A 309 13.52 -5.81 -2.22
C THR A 309 12.65 -4.57 -2.46
N TYR A 310 11.42 -4.61 -2.01
CA TYR A 310 10.53 -3.45 -1.99
C TYR A 310 10.69 -2.71 -0.67
N VAL A 311 10.84 -1.39 -0.77
CA VAL A 311 10.94 -0.50 0.40
C VAL A 311 9.70 0.38 0.43
N VAL A 312 8.87 0.16 1.43
CA VAL A 312 7.66 0.94 1.69
C VAL A 312 8.03 2.06 2.66
N SER A 313 8.16 3.26 2.13
CA SER A 313 8.52 4.47 2.87
C SER A 313 7.26 5.15 3.40
N LEU A 314 7.09 5.18 4.73
CA LEU A 314 5.95 5.80 5.40
C LEU A 314 6.23 7.28 5.63
N VAL A 315 5.44 8.13 4.98
CA VAL A 315 5.61 9.58 4.93
C VAL A 315 4.47 10.24 5.71
N ALA A 316 4.58 10.24 7.05
CA ALA A 316 3.52 10.77 7.92
C ALA A 316 3.42 12.32 7.89
N THR A 317 4.51 13.02 7.62
CA THR A 317 4.58 14.50 7.72
C THR A 317 4.32 15.23 6.40
N ARG A 318 4.40 14.54 5.25
CA ARG A 318 4.23 15.14 3.92
C ARG A 318 3.07 14.50 3.15
N ASN A 319 1.89 14.45 3.78
CA ASN A 319 0.66 13.94 3.16
C ASN A 319 0.14 14.83 2.01
N ARG A 320 0.58 16.10 2.00
CA ARG A 320 0.25 17.08 0.96
C ARG A 320 1.53 17.70 0.38
N PRO A 321 2.30 16.95 -0.44
CA PRO A 321 3.58 17.43 -0.93
C PRO A 321 3.40 18.63 -1.86
N LEU A 322 4.26 19.63 -1.70
CA LEU A 322 4.34 20.79 -2.58
C LEU A 322 5.28 20.46 -3.76
N VAL A 323 4.83 20.72 -4.99
CA VAL A 323 5.63 20.59 -6.21
C VAL A 323 6.12 21.97 -6.65
N ASN A 324 7.24 22.02 -7.40
CA ASN A 324 7.89 23.25 -7.87
C ASN A 324 8.37 24.19 -6.75
N HIS A 325 8.70 23.63 -5.57
CA HIS A 325 9.30 24.38 -4.47
C HIS A 325 10.83 24.39 -4.55
N GLY A 326 11.47 25.33 -3.85
CA GLY A 326 12.94 25.32 -3.69
C GLY A 326 13.72 25.68 -4.96
N ARG A 327 13.29 26.72 -5.69
CA ARG A 327 13.90 27.18 -6.96
C ARG A 327 15.39 27.56 -6.88
N GLY A 328 15.99 27.60 -5.68
CA GLY A 328 17.41 27.90 -5.47
C GLY A 328 18.32 26.68 -5.33
N GLN A 329 17.79 25.45 -5.32
CA GLN A 329 18.59 24.22 -5.21
C GLN A 329 18.24 23.26 -6.34
N ALA A 330 19.24 22.84 -7.10
CA ALA A 330 19.07 21.89 -8.18
C ALA A 330 18.42 20.60 -7.67
N SER A 331 17.32 20.20 -8.31
CA SER A 331 16.62 18.96 -8.00
C SER A 331 16.90 17.94 -9.09
N ARG A 332 17.24 16.70 -8.70
CA ARG A 332 17.36 15.57 -9.65
C ARG A 332 16.06 15.23 -10.40
N TYR A 333 14.95 15.86 -10.03
CA TYR A 333 13.64 15.69 -10.64
C TYR A 333 13.27 16.85 -11.56
N TRP A 334 14.16 17.83 -11.77
CA TRP A 334 13.92 18.88 -12.73
C TRP A 334 14.00 18.35 -14.16
N ASN A 335 13.14 18.90 -15.02
CA ASN A 335 13.29 18.85 -16.46
C ASN A 335 14.36 19.85 -16.92
N GLU A 336 14.54 19.95 -18.23
CA GLU A 336 15.50 20.87 -18.86
C GLU A 336 15.22 22.34 -18.54
N ASP A 337 13.95 22.69 -18.27
CA ASP A 337 13.52 24.04 -17.91
C ASP A 337 13.67 24.37 -16.41
N GLY A 338 14.17 23.43 -15.58
CA GLY A 338 14.34 23.64 -14.14
C GLY A 338 13.05 23.49 -13.32
N TYR A 339 12.04 22.82 -13.85
CA TYR A 339 10.74 22.56 -13.20
C TYR A 339 10.50 21.08 -12.95
N ASN A 340 9.64 20.76 -11.98
CA ASN A 340 9.22 19.39 -11.70
C ASN A 340 8.08 18.93 -12.63
N ASP A 341 7.54 19.82 -13.46
CA ASP A 341 6.49 19.53 -14.41
C ASP A 341 6.79 20.09 -15.79
N GLY A 342 6.17 19.52 -16.82
CA GLY A 342 6.35 19.93 -18.20
C GLY A 342 5.61 19.02 -19.17
N LEU A 343 5.71 19.33 -20.46
CA LEU A 343 5.19 18.47 -21.51
C LEU A 343 6.23 17.40 -21.88
N GLN A 344 5.76 16.20 -22.15
CA GLN A 344 6.58 15.08 -22.60
C GLN A 344 5.88 14.36 -23.75
N GLU A 345 6.59 14.13 -24.85
CA GLU A 345 6.09 13.28 -25.93
C GLU A 345 5.85 11.84 -25.43
N TYR A 346 4.72 11.29 -25.85
CA TYR A 346 4.27 9.96 -25.49
C TYR A 346 3.69 9.23 -26.71
N SER A 347 3.85 7.91 -26.72
CA SER A 347 3.25 7.01 -27.69
C SER A 347 2.88 5.72 -26.96
N GLY A 348 1.59 5.42 -26.87
CA GLY A 348 1.07 4.23 -26.18
C GLY A 348 -0.39 4.42 -25.77
N GLY A 349 -0.86 3.57 -24.85
CA GLY A 349 -2.23 3.61 -24.35
C GLY A 349 -2.47 4.79 -23.42
N VAL A 350 -3.65 5.39 -23.54
CA VAL A 350 -4.20 6.38 -22.60
C VAL A 350 -5.50 5.83 -22.04
N HIS A 351 -5.54 5.73 -20.71
CA HIS A 351 -6.57 5.02 -19.96
C HIS A 351 -7.21 5.94 -18.93
N SER A 352 -8.52 5.85 -18.77
CA SER A 352 -9.21 6.54 -17.69
C SER A 352 -10.57 5.90 -17.44
N VAL A 353 -11.16 6.19 -16.28
CA VAL A 353 -12.55 5.87 -15.99
C VAL A 353 -13.26 7.10 -15.48
N ALA A 354 -14.56 7.19 -15.74
CA ALA A 354 -15.45 8.10 -15.05
C ALA A 354 -15.97 7.39 -13.79
N VAL A 355 -15.96 8.09 -12.66
CA VAL A 355 -16.45 7.59 -11.38
C VAL A 355 -17.26 8.65 -10.64
N PRO A 356 -18.18 8.24 -9.75
CA PRO A 356 -18.84 9.18 -8.86
C PRO A 356 -17.82 10.02 -8.06
N GLY A 357 -18.08 11.31 -7.91
CA GLY A 357 -17.18 12.26 -7.24
C GLY A 357 -15.98 12.72 -8.08
N GLY A 358 -15.65 12.04 -9.18
CA GLY A 358 -14.66 12.50 -10.15
C GLY A 358 -13.20 12.45 -9.68
N LEU A 359 -12.90 11.75 -8.59
CA LEU A 359 -11.54 11.54 -8.07
C LEU A 359 -11.22 10.07 -7.89
N LEU A 360 -9.98 9.71 -8.18
CA LEU A 360 -9.42 8.37 -8.07
C LEU A 360 -8.12 8.40 -7.26
N VAL A 361 -7.76 7.26 -6.69
CA VAL A 361 -6.41 7.03 -6.17
C VAL A 361 -5.60 6.28 -7.22
N VAL A 362 -4.54 6.91 -7.71
CA VAL A 362 -3.65 6.36 -8.74
C VAL A 362 -2.23 6.26 -8.23
N ARG A 363 -1.40 5.45 -8.89
CA ARG A 363 0.01 5.27 -8.53
C ARG A 363 0.87 5.11 -9.76
N ARG A 364 1.96 5.86 -9.81
CA ARG A 364 3.01 5.69 -10.83
C ARG A 364 4.37 5.64 -10.16
N ASN A 365 5.22 4.72 -10.60
CA ASN A 365 6.56 4.49 -10.01
C ASN A 365 6.51 4.37 -8.48
N GLY A 366 5.47 3.70 -7.97
CA GLY A 366 5.26 3.46 -6.55
C GLY A 366 4.84 4.68 -5.72
N LYS A 367 4.51 5.82 -6.32
CA LYS A 367 4.02 7.03 -5.62
C LYS A 367 2.52 7.17 -5.82
N ALA A 368 1.76 6.92 -4.76
CA ALA A 368 0.31 7.04 -4.78
C ALA A 368 -0.13 8.51 -4.60
N VAL A 369 -1.16 8.93 -5.33
CA VAL A 369 -1.71 10.29 -5.28
C VAL A 369 -3.20 10.27 -5.67
N ILE A 370 -3.97 11.17 -5.10
CA ILE A 370 -5.36 11.42 -5.51
C ILE A 370 -5.33 12.33 -6.74
N SER A 371 -6.04 11.94 -7.78
CA SER A 371 -6.07 12.63 -9.06
C SER A 371 -7.48 12.56 -9.69
N GLY A 372 -7.71 13.34 -10.75
CA GLY A 372 -9.01 13.39 -11.41
C GLY A 372 -9.38 12.10 -12.14
N ALA A 373 -10.66 11.87 -12.28
CA ALA A 373 -11.23 10.86 -13.15
C ALA A 373 -11.54 11.46 -14.53
N ALA A 374 -11.84 10.62 -15.52
CA ALA A 374 -12.38 11.08 -16.79
C ALA A 374 -13.68 11.85 -16.56
N ARG A 375 -13.92 12.89 -17.34
CA ARG A 375 -15.22 13.58 -17.36
C ARG A 375 -16.11 12.91 -18.40
N ILE A 376 -17.33 12.54 -18.01
CA ILE A 376 -18.37 12.22 -19.01
C ILE A 376 -18.78 13.55 -19.64
N PRO A 377 -18.69 13.71 -20.97
CA PRO A 377 -19.24 14.88 -21.64
C PRO A 377 -20.73 14.98 -21.32
N SER A 378 -21.16 16.07 -20.68
CA SER A 378 -22.57 16.36 -20.48
C SER A 378 -23.22 16.61 -21.84
N GLY A 379 -23.79 15.57 -22.45
CA GLY A 379 -24.43 15.68 -23.76
C GLY A 379 -24.42 14.38 -24.56
N ARG A 380 -25.08 13.34 -24.05
CA ARG A 380 -25.87 12.38 -24.82
C ARG A 380 -26.77 11.65 -23.84
N SER A 381 -27.99 12.17 -23.70
CA SER A 381 -29.14 11.38 -23.28
C SER A 381 -29.15 10.15 -24.18
N ILE A 382 -28.95 8.97 -23.61
CA ILE A 382 -29.34 7.74 -24.28
C ILE A 382 -30.81 7.60 -23.94
N GLU A 383 -31.66 7.97 -24.90
CA GLU A 383 -33.05 7.49 -24.94
C GLU A 383 -33.08 5.97 -25.10
#